data_AF-A0A8J8GQI1-F1
#
_entry.id   AF-A0A8J8GQI1-F1
#
_cell.length_a   1.000
_cell.length_b   1.000
_cell.length_c   1.000
_cell.angle_alpha   90.00
_cell.angle_beta   90.00
_cell.angle_gamma   90.00
#
_symmetry.space_group_name_H-M   'P 1'
#
loop_
_entity.id
_entity.type
_entity.pdbx_description
1 polymer ?
#
loop_
_entity_poly.entity_id
_entity_poly.type
_entity_poly.pdbx_seq_one_letter_code
_entity_poly.pdbx_strand_id
1 'polypeptide(L)'
;MSITFSAQDKQTLRTGAYGAVSLLAAAGAVGGSPHKIATNGSIALASATGPVGHVLAEKKGGMDLSGKSVAELADRVLPALTEAMSLLKAQAPAEADSYRGIVLVALESALDGRPVSPVLADMTRQITAALDAA
;
A
#
# COMPACT_ATOMS: atom_id res chain seq x y z
N MET A 1 -3.29 -7.64 23.56
CA MET A 1 -4.71 -7.50 23.16
C MET A 1 -4.78 -7.79 21.67
N SER A 2 -5.58 -8.77 21.25
CA SER A 2 -5.75 -9.12 19.83
C SER A 2 -6.79 -8.20 19.21
N ILE A 3 -6.35 -7.34 18.28
CA ILE A 3 -7.24 -6.49 17.50
C ILE A 3 -7.91 -7.38 16.45
N THR A 4 -9.23 -7.49 16.50
CA THR A 4 -10.01 -8.29 15.55
C THR A 4 -10.54 -7.37 14.47
N PHE A 5 -9.80 -7.24 13.38
CA PHE A 5 -10.27 -6.52 12.19
C PHE A 5 -11.41 -7.28 11.51
N SER A 6 -12.46 -6.56 11.11
CA SER A 6 -13.55 -7.14 10.32
C SER A 6 -13.05 -7.55 8.93
N ALA A 7 -13.83 -8.38 8.23
CA ALA A 7 -13.48 -8.74 6.85
C ALA A 7 -13.37 -7.51 5.93
N GLN A 8 -14.20 -6.50 6.17
CA GLN A 8 -14.18 -5.24 5.44
C GLN A 8 -12.92 -4.43 5.75
N ASP A 9 -12.57 -4.27 7.03
CA ASP A 9 -11.35 -3.53 7.43
C ASP A 9 -10.11 -4.18 6.83
N LYS A 10 -10.04 -5.52 6.90
CA LYS A 10 -8.95 -6.28 6.28
C LYS A 10 -8.86 -6.04 4.77
N GLN A 11 -9.99 -5.90 4.08
CA GLN A 11 -10.04 -5.61 2.65
C GLN A 11 -9.57 -4.18 2.35
N THR A 12 -9.96 -3.19 3.15
CA THR A 12 -9.51 -1.79 3.02
C THR A 12 -7.99 -1.69 3.23
N LEU A 13 -7.46 -2.31 4.29
CA LEU A 13 -6.02 -2.36 4.56
C LEU A 13 -5.22 -2.98 3.41
N ARG A 14 -5.71 -4.09 2.85
CA ARG A 14 -5.03 -4.75 1.71
C ARG A 14 -5.12 -3.91 0.43
N THR A 15 -6.29 -3.35 0.14
CA THR A 15 -6.52 -2.51 -1.05
C THR A 15 -5.61 -1.29 -1.01
N GLY A 16 -5.48 -0.63 0.15
CA GLY A 16 -4.55 0.47 0.32
C GLY A 16 -3.09 0.03 0.12
N ALA A 17 -2.62 -0.96 0.87
CA ALA A 17 -1.20 -1.36 0.87
C ALA A 17 -0.73 -1.97 -0.47
N TYR A 18 -1.40 -3.02 -0.95
CA TYR A 18 -1.02 -3.65 -2.22
C TYR A 18 -1.38 -2.75 -3.41
N GLY A 19 -2.46 -1.98 -3.31
CA GLY A 19 -2.81 -0.98 -4.31
C GLY A 19 -1.74 0.10 -4.44
N ALA A 20 -1.12 0.55 -3.35
CA ALA A 20 0.00 1.50 -3.39
C ALA A 20 1.20 0.94 -4.18
N VAL A 21 1.55 -0.33 -3.94
CA VAL A 21 2.62 -1.02 -4.69
C VAL A 21 2.24 -1.17 -6.17
N SER A 22 0.99 -1.54 -6.47
CA SER A 22 0.50 -1.63 -7.86
C SER A 22 0.48 -0.29 -8.56
N LEU A 23 0.10 0.78 -7.87
CA LEU A 23 0.08 2.15 -8.39
C LEU A 23 1.50 2.63 -8.71
N LEU A 24 2.45 2.38 -7.81
CA LEU A 24 3.86 2.66 -8.04
C LEU A 24 4.43 1.81 -9.20
N ALA A 25 4.02 0.54 -9.30
CA ALA A 25 4.41 -0.33 -10.41
C ALA A 25 3.89 0.19 -11.76
N ALA A 26 2.63 0.62 -11.80
CA ALA A 26 2.02 1.20 -13.00
C ALA A 26 2.69 2.53 -13.39
N ALA A 27 3.00 3.40 -12.43
CA ALA A 27 3.78 4.62 -12.65
C ALA A 27 5.22 4.31 -13.12
N GLY A 28 5.78 3.18 -12.70
CA GLY A 28 7.10 2.70 -13.10
C GLY A 28 7.16 2.01 -14.45
N ALA A 29 6.03 1.81 -15.13
CA ALA A 29 5.97 1.16 -16.45
C ALA A 29 6.80 1.93 -17.50
N VAL A 30 6.81 3.27 -17.43
CA VAL A 30 7.64 4.13 -18.29
C VAL A 30 9.15 4.02 -18.01
N GLY A 31 9.55 3.48 -16.86
CA GLY A 31 10.94 3.34 -16.41
C GLY A 31 11.49 1.91 -16.45
N GLY A 32 10.82 0.98 -17.15
CA GLY A 32 11.41 -0.26 -17.63
C GLY A 32 11.21 -1.54 -16.80
N SER A 33 10.63 -1.52 -15.59
CA SER A 33 10.42 -2.76 -14.81
C SER A 33 9.25 -2.71 -13.81
N PRO A 34 8.00 -2.58 -14.27
CA PRO A 34 6.81 -2.60 -13.40
C PRO A 34 6.71 -3.90 -12.57
N HIS A 35 7.11 -5.03 -13.15
CA HIS A 35 7.10 -6.33 -12.46
C HIS A 35 8.04 -6.36 -11.25
N LYS A 36 9.25 -5.77 -11.32
CA LYS A 36 10.19 -5.76 -10.19
C LYS A 36 9.66 -4.92 -9.02
N ILE A 37 9.06 -3.77 -9.32
CA ILE A 37 8.42 -2.89 -8.34
C ILE A 37 7.32 -3.66 -7.60
N ALA A 38 6.44 -4.30 -8.36
CA ALA A 38 5.34 -5.08 -7.81
C ALA A 38 5.85 -6.25 -6.95
N THR A 39 6.84 -7.00 -7.42
CA THR A 39 7.41 -8.14 -6.70
C THR A 39 8.08 -7.70 -5.40
N ASN A 40 9.01 -6.75 -5.45
CA ASN A 40 9.77 -6.34 -4.26
C ASN A 40 8.85 -5.70 -3.22
N GLY A 41 7.93 -4.82 -3.64
CA GLY A 41 6.96 -4.21 -2.74
C GLY A 41 6.02 -5.24 -2.11
N SER A 42 5.52 -6.21 -2.88
CA SER A 42 4.64 -7.25 -2.34
C SER A 42 5.36 -8.19 -1.37
N ILE A 43 6.64 -8.50 -1.62
CA ILE A 43 7.45 -9.29 -0.69
C ILE A 43 7.64 -8.54 0.62
N ALA A 44 7.92 -7.24 0.58
CA ALA A 44 8.05 -6.42 1.78
C ALA A 44 6.73 -6.38 2.58
N LEU A 45 5.58 -6.20 1.92
CA LEU A 45 4.26 -6.26 2.56
C LEU A 45 3.98 -7.63 3.19
N ALA A 46 4.30 -8.71 2.49
CA ALA A 46 4.11 -10.07 2.99
C ALA A 46 5.08 -10.45 4.13
N SER A 47 6.21 -9.76 4.22
CA SER A 47 7.21 -9.95 5.29
C SER A 47 6.90 -9.14 6.54
N ALA A 48 5.87 -8.28 6.49
CA ALA A 48 5.45 -7.48 7.63
C ALA A 48 4.95 -8.36 8.78
N THR A 49 5.32 -8.00 10.00
CA THR A 49 4.93 -8.71 11.22
C THR A 49 3.85 -7.94 12.00
N GLY A 50 3.29 -8.56 13.03
CA GLY A 50 2.29 -7.94 13.90
C GLY A 50 0.85 -8.12 13.39
N PRO A 51 -0.15 -7.53 14.08
CA PRO A 51 -1.56 -7.68 13.73
C PRO A 51 -1.86 -7.22 12.29
N VAL A 52 -1.37 -6.05 11.90
CA VAL A 52 -1.49 -5.55 10.51
C VAL A 52 -0.73 -6.44 9.53
N GLY A 53 0.49 -6.89 9.87
CA GLY A 53 1.27 -7.80 9.03
C GLY A 53 0.54 -9.12 8.74
N HIS A 54 -0.10 -9.71 9.75
CA HIS A 54 -0.94 -10.90 9.56
C HIS A 54 -2.13 -10.64 8.63
N VAL A 55 -2.76 -9.47 8.72
CA VAL A 55 -3.82 -9.07 7.78
C VAL A 55 -3.27 -8.97 6.36
N LEU A 56 -2.10 -8.38 6.16
CA LEU A 56 -1.50 -8.22 4.83
C LEU A 56 -0.97 -9.55 4.26
N ALA A 57 -0.52 -10.48 5.10
CA ALA A 57 -0.02 -11.80 4.72
C ALA A 57 -1.16 -12.81 4.44
N GLU A 58 -2.35 -12.62 5.02
CA GLU A 58 -3.53 -13.43 4.73
C GLU A 58 -3.89 -13.33 3.23
N LYS A 59 -3.58 -14.40 2.49
CA LYS A 59 -3.85 -14.53 1.05
C LYS A 59 -5.35 -14.71 0.79
N LYS A 60 -6.10 -13.62 0.71
CA LYS A 60 -7.42 -13.60 0.07
C LYS A 60 -7.39 -12.72 -1.17
N GLY A 61 -7.68 -13.33 -2.31
CA GLY A 61 -8.04 -12.59 -3.52
C GLY A 61 -9.30 -11.75 -3.28
N GLY A 62 -9.46 -10.67 -4.05
CA GLY A 62 -10.56 -9.71 -3.89
C GLY A 62 -10.14 -8.25 -3.79
N MET A 63 -8.85 -7.93 -3.97
CA MET A 63 -8.45 -6.53 -4.14
C MET A 63 -8.94 -6.06 -5.51
N ASP A 64 -9.96 -5.22 -5.54
CA ASP A 64 -10.47 -4.63 -6.77
C ASP A 64 -9.54 -3.52 -7.28
N LEU A 65 -8.34 -3.93 -7.67
CA LEU A 65 -7.33 -3.10 -8.32
C LEU A 65 -7.57 -3.03 -9.84
N SER A 66 -8.81 -3.27 -10.29
CA SER A 66 -9.16 -3.21 -11.71
C SER A 66 -9.21 -1.74 -12.19
N GLY A 67 -8.11 -1.27 -12.75
CA GLY A 67 -8.03 0.03 -13.41
C GLY A 67 -7.46 -0.14 -14.82
N LYS A 68 -8.06 0.53 -15.81
CA LYS A 68 -7.53 0.61 -17.17
C LYS A 68 -6.41 1.65 -17.28
N SER A 69 -6.24 2.50 -16.26
CA SER A 69 -5.22 3.53 -16.20
C SER A 69 -4.65 3.72 -14.79
N VAL A 70 -3.47 4.37 -14.71
CA VAL A 70 -2.84 4.78 -13.45
C VAL A 70 -3.76 5.70 -12.65
N ALA A 71 -4.49 6.60 -13.32
CA ALA A 71 -5.41 7.53 -12.67
C ALA A 71 -6.59 6.80 -12.01
N GLU A 72 -7.25 5.89 -12.72
CA GLU A 72 -8.34 5.08 -12.14
C GLU A 72 -7.87 4.22 -10.96
N LEU A 73 -6.61 3.76 -10.99
CA LEU A 73 -6.02 3.04 -9.87
C LEU A 73 -5.76 3.99 -8.69
N ALA A 74 -5.24 5.20 -8.94
CA ALA A 74 -5.03 6.21 -7.90
C ALA A 74 -6.34 6.62 -7.21
N ASP A 75 -7.41 6.81 -7.99
CA ASP A 75 -8.75 7.17 -7.48
C ASP A 75 -9.35 6.13 -6.54
N ARG A 76 -8.91 4.87 -6.62
CA ARG A 76 -9.33 3.79 -5.71
C ARG A 76 -8.37 3.62 -4.54
N VAL A 77 -7.07 3.70 -4.81
CA VAL A 77 -6.02 3.37 -3.84
C VAL A 77 -5.80 4.50 -2.84
N LEU A 78 -5.74 5.75 -3.28
CA LEU A 78 -5.46 6.88 -2.39
C LEU A 78 -6.57 7.04 -1.33
N PRO A 79 -7.87 6.99 -1.67
CA PRO A 79 -8.92 7.02 -0.65
C PRO A 79 -8.88 5.80 0.27
N ALA A 80 -8.58 4.60 -0.26
CA ALA A 80 -8.47 3.39 0.56
C ALA A 80 -7.31 3.45 1.56
N LEU A 81 -6.19 4.11 1.24
CA LEU A 81 -5.08 4.37 2.17
C LEU A 81 -5.52 5.30 3.30
N THR A 82 -6.21 6.39 2.99
CA THR A 82 -6.73 7.33 3.98
C THR A 82 -7.76 6.67 4.89
N GLU A 83 -8.66 5.86 4.32
CA GLU A 83 -9.67 5.11 5.08
C GLU A 83 -9.01 4.07 5.99
N ALA A 84 -8.03 3.31 5.48
CA ALA A 84 -7.22 2.38 6.27
C ALA A 84 -6.57 3.07 7.48
N MET A 85 -5.92 4.23 7.27
CA MET A 85 -5.31 4.98 8.36
C MET A 85 -6.35 5.52 9.35
N SER A 86 -7.49 6.01 8.86
CA SER A 86 -8.59 6.50 9.72
C SER A 86 -9.16 5.39 10.59
N LEU A 87 -9.40 4.21 10.01
CA LEU A 87 -9.85 3.01 10.71
C LEU A 87 -8.85 2.57 11.78
N LEU A 88 -7.56 2.54 11.45
CA LEU A 88 -6.52 2.19 12.41
C LEU A 88 -6.41 3.22 13.52
N LYS A 89 -6.44 4.52 13.24
CA LYS A 89 -6.41 5.56 14.28
C LYS A 89 -7.61 5.46 15.24
N ALA A 90 -8.79 5.12 14.72
CA ALA A 90 -10.00 4.98 15.52
C ALA A 90 -10.01 3.71 16.38
N GLN A 91 -9.57 2.57 15.82
CA GLN A 91 -9.67 1.27 16.49
C GLN A 91 -8.40 0.88 17.27
N ALA A 92 -7.24 1.23 16.73
CA ALA A 92 -5.93 0.77 17.18
C ALA A 92 -4.83 1.76 16.78
N PRO A 93 -4.72 2.92 17.46
CA PRO A 93 -3.77 3.97 17.07
C PRO A 93 -2.32 3.49 17.03
N ALA A 94 -1.96 2.51 17.86
CA ALA A 94 -0.63 1.88 17.83
C ALA A 94 -0.34 1.10 16.53
N GLU A 95 -1.37 0.59 15.86
CA GLU A 95 -1.24 -0.11 14.58
C GLU A 95 -1.23 0.85 13.38
N ALA A 96 -1.70 2.10 13.54
CA ALA A 96 -1.67 3.10 12.48
C ALA A 96 -0.23 3.44 12.07
N ASP A 97 0.65 3.66 13.04
CA ASP A 97 2.07 3.89 12.79
C ASP A 97 2.75 2.65 12.18
N SER A 98 2.36 1.46 12.63
CA SER A 98 2.85 0.19 12.09
C SER A 98 2.46 0.02 10.62
N TYR A 99 1.20 0.28 10.27
CA TYR A 99 0.73 0.23 8.88
C TYR A 99 1.44 1.26 7.99
N ARG A 100 1.57 2.50 8.45
CA ARG A 100 2.33 3.54 7.75
C ARG A 100 3.76 3.10 7.49
N GLY A 101 4.44 2.58 8.51
CA GLY A 101 5.81 2.06 8.39
C GLY A 101 5.92 0.92 7.38
N ILE A 102 4.99 -0.05 7.43
CA ILE A 102 4.97 -1.18 6.50
C ILE A 102 4.80 -0.71 5.05
N VAL A 103 3.87 0.22 4.78
CA VAL A 103 3.66 0.74 3.44
C VAL A 103 4.89 1.50 2.94
N LEU A 104 5.51 2.34 3.77
CA LEU A 104 6.72 3.07 3.40
C LEU A 104 7.89 2.12 3.08
N VAL A 105 8.14 1.11 3.91
CA VAL A 105 9.17 0.09 3.66
C VAL A 105 8.88 -0.68 2.37
N ALA A 106 7.61 -0.95 2.05
CA ALA A 106 7.24 -1.58 0.79
C ALA A 106 7.52 -0.69 -0.42
N LEU A 107 7.27 0.62 -0.33
CA LEU A 107 7.61 1.58 -1.39
C LEU A 107 9.13 1.68 -1.57
N GLU A 108 9.89 1.75 -0.48
CA GLU A 108 11.35 1.75 -0.52
C GLU A 108 11.90 0.48 -1.18
N SER A 109 11.40 -0.68 -0.76
CA SER A 109 11.78 -1.98 -1.35
C SER A 109 11.42 -2.07 -2.84
N ALA A 110 10.27 -1.50 -3.22
CA ALA A 110 9.82 -1.43 -4.60
C ALA A 110 10.67 -0.50 -5.48
N LEU A 111 11.35 0.47 -4.87
CA LEU A 111 12.30 1.40 -5.50
C LEU A 111 13.77 1.01 -5.30
N ASP A 112 14.04 -0.11 -4.63
CA ASP A 112 15.40 -0.54 -4.35
C ASP A 112 16.20 -0.81 -5.64
N GLY A 113 17.46 -0.40 -5.64
CA GLY A 113 18.39 -0.62 -6.75
C GLY A 113 18.06 0.11 -8.06
N ARG A 114 17.21 1.14 -8.05
CA ARG A 114 16.87 1.91 -9.26
C ARG A 114 16.85 3.43 -9.06
N PRO A 115 17.18 4.22 -10.10
CA PRO A 115 17.03 5.66 -10.06
C PRO A 115 15.54 6.01 -9.99
N VAL A 116 15.18 6.80 -8.97
CA VAL A 116 13.81 7.30 -8.79
C VAL A 116 13.57 8.40 -9.81
N SER A 117 12.75 8.11 -10.82
CA SER A 117 12.32 9.12 -11.79
C SER A 117 11.39 10.14 -11.13
N PRO A 118 11.25 11.37 -11.69
CA PRO A 118 10.33 12.37 -11.15
C PRO A 118 8.89 11.87 -10.99
N VAL A 119 8.44 11.01 -11.90
CA VAL A 119 7.10 10.38 -11.85
C VAL A 119 6.95 9.45 -10.65
N LEU A 120 7.97 8.65 -10.34
CA LEU A 120 7.97 7.76 -9.18
C LEU A 120 8.08 8.53 -7.86
N ALA A 121 8.88 9.61 -7.85
CA ALA A 121 8.98 10.50 -6.71
C ALA A 121 7.64 11.18 -6.40
N ASP A 122 6.95 11.68 -7.43
CA ASP A 122 5.63 12.28 -7.29
C ASP A 122 4.62 11.26 -6.77
N MET A 123 4.59 10.05 -7.34
CA MET A 123 3.68 8.99 -6.89
C MET A 123 3.93 8.58 -5.44
N THR A 124 5.19 8.49 -5.02
CA THR A 124 5.56 8.20 -3.63
C THR A 124 5.07 9.31 -2.69
N ARG A 125 5.19 10.58 -3.11
CA ARG A 125 4.66 11.72 -2.35
C ARG A 125 3.14 11.68 -2.22
N GLN A 126 2.41 11.34 -3.29
CA GLN A 126 0.95 11.22 -3.25
C GLN A 126 0.49 10.11 -2.29
N ILE A 127 1.14 8.94 -2.33
CA ILE A 127 0.86 7.82 -1.42
C ILE A 127 1.15 8.22 0.03
N THR A 128 2.28 8.89 0.28
CA THR A 128 2.65 9.36 1.62
C THR A 128 1.65 10.41 2.14
N ALA A 129 1.24 11.34 1.28
CA ALA A 129 0.23 12.34 1.63
C ALA A 129 -1.12 11.71 1.97
N ALA A 130 -1.53 10.65 1.27
CA ALA A 130 -2.76 9.92 1.59
C ALA A 130 -2.67 9.22 2.96
N LEU A 131 -1.51 8.65 3.31
CA LEU A 131 -1.28 8.08 4.64
C LEU A 131 -1.35 9.14 5.76
N ASP A 132 -0.88 10.36 5.47
CA ASP A 132 -0.81 11.47 6.43
C ASP A 132 -2.10 12.30 6.50
N ALA A 133 -3.03 12.14 5.55
CA ALA A 133 -4.28 12.92 5.47
C ALA A 133 -5.37 12.47 6.47
N ALA A 134 -5.22 11.29 7.06
CA ALA A 134 -6.11 10.76 8.11
C ALA A 134 -5.74 11.28 9.50
#